data_AF-B4W316-F1
#
_entry.id   AF-B4W316-F1
#
_cell.length_a   1.000
_cell.length_b   1.000
_cell.length_c   1.000
_cell.angle_alpha   90.00
_cell.angle_beta   90.00
_cell.angle_gamma   90.00
#
_symmetry.space_group_name_H-M   'P 1'
#
loop_
_entity.id
_entity.type
_entity.pdbx_description
1 polymer ?
#
loop_
_entity_poly.entity_id
_entity_poly.type
_entity_poly.pdbx_seq_one_letter_code
_entity_poly.pdbx_strand_id
1 'polypeptide(L)'
;MIRIDARELYQVLELTPPEQNILLVGKHGIGKSEIISHFYRQRQKLPVIPFFLGQMSDPGDLIGLLHKDEKTGRSVFLPPYWWPDRRAWVKVADFVRNHKQLEEIHFKLIAGMVGTRASLAFRQSLATQRGLGPEQLLLQYSKHSKQLKDMEIQDFASLNERVLLWLNSGHCPEKKADNARKNLLKYLQYLQKAKQQEAIAHFSSLVQVPKFSDAMGFIAESMDLIDFLSEYLEAIEV
;
A
#
# COMPACT_ATOMS: atom_id res chain seq x y z
N MET A 1 -20.26 -16.21 36.45
CA MET A 1 -19.13 -16.68 35.64
C MET A 1 -19.65 -17.80 34.75
N ILE A 2 -19.64 -17.62 33.43
CA ILE A 2 -20.11 -18.63 32.48
C ILE A 2 -19.10 -19.78 32.49
N ARG A 3 -19.58 -21.01 32.69
CA ARG A 3 -18.75 -22.21 32.61
C ARG A 3 -18.89 -22.77 31.20
N ILE A 4 -17.77 -22.98 30.55
CA ILE A 4 -17.71 -23.60 29.22
C ILE A 4 -16.79 -24.82 29.30
N ASP A 5 -17.14 -25.86 28.56
CA ASP A 5 -16.25 -26.99 28.33
C ASP A 5 -15.27 -26.72 27.16
N ALA A 6 -14.39 -27.68 26.87
CA ALA A 6 -13.42 -27.52 25.79
C ALA A 6 -14.06 -27.44 24.40
N ARG A 7 -15.19 -28.13 24.16
CA ARG A 7 -15.89 -28.12 22.87
C ARG A 7 -16.59 -26.79 22.64
N GLU A 8 -17.27 -26.31 23.68
CA GLU A 8 -17.90 -24.99 23.69
C GLU A 8 -16.86 -23.88 23.51
N LEU A 9 -15.66 -24.01 24.11
CA LEU A 9 -14.55 -23.07 23.86
C LEU A 9 -14.15 -23.03 22.37
N TYR A 10 -14.05 -24.18 21.69
CA TYR A 10 -13.77 -24.19 20.25
C TYR A 10 -14.85 -23.45 19.46
N GLN A 11 -16.13 -23.66 19.78
CA GLN A 11 -17.24 -22.97 19.12
C GLN A 11 -17.19 -21.46 19.36
N VAL A 12 -16.90 -21.03 20.59
CA VAL A 12 -16.72 -19.61 20.92
C VAL A 12 -15.58 -19.01 20.12
N LEU A 13 -14.44 -19.69 20.00
CA LEU A 13 -13.29 -19.23 19.22
C LEU A 13 -13.57 -19.19 17.70
N GLU A 14 -14.43 -20.08 17.18
CA GLU A 14 -14.85 -20.05 15.76
C GLU A 14 -15.79 -18.87 15.47
N LEU A 15 -16.65 -18.50 16.42
CA LEU A 15 -17.58 -17.38 16.29
C LEU A 15 -16.97 -16.02 16.62
N THR A 16 -15.82 -16.00 17.32
CA THR A 16 -15.18 -14.76 17.76
C THR A 16 -14.12 -14.32 16.74
N PRO A 17 -14.21 -13.08 16.22
CA PRO A 17 -13.16 -12.52 15.37
C PRO A 17 -11.79 -12.52 16.08
N PRO A 18 -10.67 -12.80 15.39
CA PRO A 18 -9.33 -12.85 15.98
C PRO A 18 -8.90 -11.55 16.68
N GLU A 19 -9.49 -10.41 16.33
CA GLU A 19 -9.19 -9.10 16.88
C GLU A 19 -9.84 -8.86 18.26
N GLN A 20 -10.82 -9.67 18.63
CA GLN A 20 -11.54 -9.54 19.90
C GLN A 20 -10.77 -10.24 21.03
N ASN A 21 -10.47 -9.48 22.09
CA ASN A 21 -9.78 -10.00 23.27
C ASN A 21 -10.69 -10.92 24.10
N ILE A 22 -10.17 -12.09 24.50
CA ILE A 22 -10.86 -13.07 25.35
C ILE A 22 -10.02 -13.36 26.59
N LEU A 23 -10.66 -13.36 27.76
CA LEU A 23 -10.06 -13.78 29.02
C LEU A 23 -10.52 -15.19 29.39
N LEU A 24 -9.56 -16.12 29.57
CA LEU A 24 -9.85 -17.50 29.98
C LEU A 24 -9.39 -17.76 31.41
N VAL A 25 -10.33 -18.14 32.27
CA VAL A 25 -10.07 -18.48 33.67
C VAL A 25 -10.39 -19.96 33.88
N GLY A 26 -9.46 -20.70 34.48
CA GLY A 26 -9.64 -22.12 34.76
C GLY A 26 -8.47 -22.69 35.56
N LYS A 27 -8.64 -23.90 36.09
CA LYS A 27 -7.63 -24.58 36.92
C LYS A 27 -6.25 -24.61 36.25
N HIS A 28 -5.19 -24.50 37.05
CA HIS A 28 -3.83 -24.65 36.55
C HIS A 28 -3.64 -26.03 35.91
N GLY A 29 -2.87 -26.12 34.82
CA GLY A 29 -2.59 -27.39 34.13
C GLY A 29 -3.70 -27.94 33.21
N ILE A 30 -4.88 -27.30 33.13
CA ILE A 30 -6.01 -27.78 32.30
C ILE A 30 -5.78 -27.64 30.77
N GLY A 31 -4.62 -27.16 30.33
CA GLY A 31 -4.28 -27.05 28.90
C GLY A 31 -4.80 -25.81 28.17
N LYS A 32 -5.19 -24.74 28.88
CA LYS A 32 -5.73 -23.49 28.28
C LYS A 32 -4.87 -22.95 27.13
N SER A 33 -3.57 -22.77 27.38
CA SER A 33 -2.63 -22.22 26.40
C SER A 33 -2.43 -23.15 25.21
N GLU A 34 -2.52 -24.47 25.43
CA GLU A 34 -2.38 -25.47 24.38
C GLU A 34 -3.59 -25.45 23.43
N ILE A 35 -4.81 -25.38 23.98
CA ILE A 35 -6.05 -25.27 23.19
C ILE A 35 -6.03 -24.03 22.30
N ILE A 36 -5.65 -22.87 22.87
CA ILE A 36 -5.57 -21.61 22.12
C ILE A 36 -4.49 -21.68 21.04
N SER A 37 -3.30 -22.18 21.38
CA SER A 37 -2.19 -22.31 20.43
C SER A 37 -2.54 -23.26 19.29
N HIS A 38 -3.16 -24.38 19.59
CA HIS A 38 -3.61 -25.36 18.61
C HIS A 38 -4.66 -24.77 17.67
N PHE A 39 -5.69 -24.12 18.21
CA PHE A 39 -6.76 -23.53 17.40
C PHE A 39 -6.24 -22.51 16.39
N TYR A 40 -5.50 -21.50 16.86
CA TYR A 40 -5.04 -20.43 15.99
C TYR A 40 -3.95 -20.87 15.02
N ARG A 41 -2.99 -21.72 15.45
CA ARG A 41 -1.93 -22.22 14.55
C ARG A 41 -2.47 -23.21 13.52
N GLN A 42 -3.28 -24.18 13.92
CA GLN A 42 -3.68 -25.28 13.03
C GLN A 42 -4.92 -24.95 12.21
N ARG A 43 -5.96 -24.35 12.82
CA ARG A 43 -7.21 -24.07 12.10
C ARG A 43 -7.19 -22.73 11.37
N GLN A 44 -6.72 -21.67 12.02
CA GLN A 44 -6.72 -20.32 11.42
C GLN A 44 -5.40 -19.95 10.73
N LYS A 45 -4.34 -20.77 10.87
CA LYS A 45 -3.00 -20.53 10.31
C LYS A 45 -2.41 -19.18 10.74
N LEU A 46 -2.72 -18.75 11.96
CA LEU A 46 -2.20 -17.52 12.56
C LEU A 46 -0.99 -17.82 13.47
N PRO A 47 0.03 -16.96 13.47
CA PRO A 47 1.13 -17.07 14.42
C PRO A 47 0.62 -16.79 15.83
N VAL A 48 0.94 -17.67 16.77
CA VAL A 48 0.62 -17.49 18.20
C VAL A 48 1.92 -17.28 18.96
N ILE A 49 2.01 -16.12 19.62
CA ILE A 49 3.19 -15.66 20.35
C ILE A 49 2.81 -15.61 21.83
N PRO A 50 3.30 -16.55 22.65
CA PRO A 50 2.97 -16.57 24.07
C PRO A 50 3.77 -15.50 24.82
N PHE A 51 3.07 -14.69 25.61
CA PHE A 51 3.69 -13.73 26.52
C PHE A 51 3.56 -14.21 27.96
N PHE A 52 4.69 -14.31 28.66
CA PHE A 52 4.73 -14.62 30.09
C PHE A 52 5.07 -13.36 30.86
N LEU A 53 4.06 -12.54 31.17
CA LEU A 53 4.26 -11.20 31.74
C LEU A 53 5.10 -11.18 33.03
N GLY A 54 5.03 -12.24 33.85
CA GLY A 54 5.88 -12.35 35.05
C GLY A 54 7.38 -12.52 34.77
N GLN A 55 7.76 -12.91 33.55
CA GLN A 55 9.14 -13.03 33.09
C GLN A 55 9.59 -11.82 32.25
N MET A 56 8.65 -10.96 31.85
CA MET A 56 8.90 -9.76 31.05
C MET A 56 8.88 -8.56 31.99
N SER A 57 9.93 -8.46 32.81
CA SER A 57 10.02 -7.46 33.88
C SER A 57 10.26 -6.06 33.34
N ASP A 58 10.88 -5.93 32.17
CA ASP A 58 11.23 -4.65 31.59
C ASP A 58 10.25 -4.26 30.48
N PRO A 59 9.81 -2.98 30.41
CA PRO A 59 8.98 -2.50 29.31
C PRO A 59 9.59 -2.77 27.93
N GLY A 60 10.92 -2.79 27.85
CA GLY A 60 11.67 -3.11 26.64
C GLY A 60 11.41 -4.51 26.07
N ASP A 61 11.03 -5.49 26.89
CA ASP A 61 10.65 -6.83 26.43
C ASP A 61 9.35 -6.80 25.62
N LEU A 62 8.48 -5.83 25.93
CA LEU A 62 7.20 -5.61 25.25
C LEU A 62 7.30 -4.57 24.12
N ILE A 63 8.14 -3.55 24.24
CA ILE A 63 8.14 -2.42 23.28
C ILE A 63 9.41 -2.32 22.44
N GLY A 64 10.45 -3.08 22.76
CA GLY A 64 11.77 -2.98 22.15
C GLY A 64 12.73 -2.10 22.93
N LEU A 65 13.99 -2.11 22.53
CA LEU A 65 15.07 -1.44 23.24
C LEU A 65 15.83 -0.48 22.32
N LEU A 66 16.35 0.60 22.89
CA LEU A 66 17.29 1.47 22.19
C LEU A 66 18.70 0.88 22.33
N HIS A 67 19.39 0.70 21.22
CA HIS A 67 20.75 0.19 21.17
C HIS A 67 21.66 1.20 20.47
N LYS A 68 22.86 1.42 20.98
CA LYS A 68 23.84 2.30 20.33
C LYS A 68 24.69 1.46 19.38
N ASP A 69 24.61 1.77 18.09
CA ASP A 69 25.48 1.16 17.08
C ASP A 69 26.92 1.63 17.29
N GLU A 70 27.81 0.69 17.62
CA GLU A 70 29.22 0.95 17.93
C GLU A 70 30.00 1.49 16.72
N LYS A 71 29.58 1.17 15.49
CA LYS A 71 30.28 1.60 14.27
C LYS A 71 29.90 3.00 13.84
N THR A 72 28.62 3.35 13.99
CA THR A 72 28.08 4.64 13.51
C THR A 72 27.90 5.66 14.64
N GLY A 73 27.97 5.22 15.90
CA GLY A 73 27.72 6.03 17.09
C GLY A 73 26.25 6.43 17.28
N ARG A 74 25.34 5.97 16.39
CA ARG A 74 23.93 6.35 16.38
C ARG A 74 23.10 5.41 17.25
N SER A 75 22.05 5.96 17.86
CA SER A 75 21.03 5.16 18.53
C SER A 75 20.08 4.54 17.50
N VAL A 76 19.96 3.22 17.56
CA VAL A 76 19.11 2.39 16.71
C VAL A 76 18.08 1.69 17.58
N PHE A 77 16.82 1.72 17.14
CA PHE A 77 15.75 0.99 17.81
C PHE A 77 15.80 -0.50 17.42
N LEU A 78 15.85 -1.38 18.42
CA LEU A 78 15.75 -2.83 18.28
C LEU A 78 14.33 -3.26 18.63
N PRO A 79 13.50 -3.61 17.63
CA PRO A 79 12.17 -4.14 17.90
C PRO A 79 12.26 -5.52 18.56
N PRO A 80 11.26 -5.92 19.36
CA PRO A 80 11.12 -7.29 19.84
C PRO A 80 11.01 -8.29 18.69
N TYR A 81 11.44 -9.54 18.91
CA TYR A 81 11.44 -10.60 17.88
C TYR A 81 10.07 -10.88 17.25
N TRP A 82 8.99 -10.60 18.01
CA TRP A 82 7.61 -10.85 17.63
C TRP A 82 6.96 -9.68 16.89
N TRP A 83 7.62 -8.53 16.82
CA TRP A 83 7.11 -7.36 16.13
C TRP A 83 7.16 -7.62 14.61
N PRO A 84 6.09 -7.34 13.84
CA PRO A 84 6.18 -7.35 12.38
C PRO A 84 7.33 -6.44 11.92
N ASP A 85 8.26 -6.95 11.12
CA ASP A 85 9.41 -6.17 10.69
C ASP A 85 8.94 -4.91 9.94
N ARG A 86 8.99 -3.75 10.62
CA ARG A 86 8.59 -2.45 10.05
C ARG A 86 9.42 -2.08 8.82
N ARG A 87 10.56 -2.74 8.59
CA ARG A 87 11.46 -2.54 7.45
C ARG A 87 11.37 -3.66 6.42
N ALA A 88 10.43 -4.60 6.53
CA ALA A 88 10.25 -5.65 5.53
C ALA A 88 10.08 -5.05 4.12
N TRP A 89 9.32 -3.96 4.00
CA TRP A 89 9.18 -3.22 2.74
C TRP A 89 10.44 -2.44 2.31
N VAL A 90 11.30 -2.02 3.24
CA VAL A 90 12.60 -1.44 2.89
C VAL A 90 13.50 -2.51 2.26
N LYS A 91 13.53 -3.72 2.83
CA LYS A 91 14.25 -4.86 2.26
C LYS A 91 13.72 -5.23 0.87
N VAL A 92 12.40 -5.23 0.69
CA VAL A 92 11.78 -5.43 -0.63
C VAL A 92 12.19 -4.31 -1.59
N ALA A 93 12.17 -3.04 -1.18
CA ALA A 93 12.57 -1.92 -2.03
C ALA A 93 14.05 -2.00 -2.46
N ASP A 94 14.96 -2.36 -1.53
CA ASP A 94 16.38 -2.57 -1.82
C ASP A 94 16.60 -3.75 -2.77
N PHE A 95 15.85 -4.83 -2.56
CA PHE A 95 15.88 -6.00 -3.43
C PHE A 95 15.38 -5.66 -4.84
N VAL A 96 14.23 -4.98 -4.96
CA VAL A 96 13.61 -4.62 -6.24
C VAL A 96 14.46 -3.62 -7.02
N ARG A 97 15.14 -2.67 -6.36
CA ARG A 97 16.01 -1.67 -7.01
C ARG A 97 17.08 -2.29 -7.92
N ASN A 98 17.56 -3.48 -7.59
CA ASN A 98 18.59 -4.18 -8.34
C ASN A 98 18.05 -5.05 -9.50
N HIS A 99 16.73 -5.13 -9.67
CA HIS A 99 16.09 -5.99 -10.66
C HIS A 99 15.24 -5.17 -11.62
N LYS A 100 15.55 -5.24 -12.92
CA LYS A 100 14.75 -4.57 -13.97
C LYS A 100 13.36 -5.19 -14.13
N GLN A 101 13.22 -6.48 -13.85
CA GLN A 101 11.96 -7.21 -13.93
C GLN A 101 11.88 -8.24 -12.81
N LEU A 102 10.67 -8.41 -12.26
CA LEU A 102 10.40 -9.37 -11.21
C LEU A 102 9.80 -10.66 -11.78
N GLU A 103 10.50 -11.77 -11.61
CA GLU A 103 10.09 -13.11 -12.02
C GLU A 103 9.47 -13.88 -10.84
N GLU A 104 8.95 -15.07 -11.10
CA GLU A 104 8.28 -15.88 -10.07
C GLU A 104 9.19 -16.19 -8.87
N ILE A 105 10.49 -16.43 -9.11
CA ILE A 105 11.47 -16.67 -8.06
C ILE A 105 11.64 -15.45 -7.14
N HIS A 106 11.59 -14.23 -7.71
CA HIS A 106 11.66 -12.99 -6.95
C HIS A 106 10.47 -12.84 -6.00
N PHE A 107 9.26 -13.21 -6.43
CA PHE A 107 8.09 -13.19 -5.54
C PHE A 107 8.15 -14.25 -4.44
N LYS A 108 8.78 -15.41 -4.67
CA LYS A 108 9.02 -16.39 -3.60
C LYS A 108 9.95 -15.82 -2.52
N LEU A 109 10.98 -15.06 -2.92
CA LEU A 109 11.88 -14.37 -2.00
C LEU A 109 11.18 -13.23 -1.25
N ILE A 110 10.40 -12.41 -1.96
CA ILE A 110 9.61 -11.31 -1.35
C ILE A 110 8.60 -11.87 -0.35
N ALA A 111 7.94 -12.99 -0.64
CA ALA A 111 7.06 -13.69 0.30
C ALA A 111 7.79 -14.10 1.59
N GLY A 112 9.08 -14.44 1.52
CA GLY A 112 9.92 -14.68 2.69
C GLY A 112 10.22 -13.42 3.51
N MET A 113 10.19 -12.23 2.90
CA MET A 113 10.47 -10.95 3.55
C MET A 113 9.22 -10.33 4.21
N VAL A 114 8.09 -10.27 3.48
CA VAL A 114 6.86 -9.58 3.91
C VAL A 114 5.68 -10.52 4.20
N GLY A 115 5.86 -11.82 3.98
CA GLY A 115 4.80 -12.81 4.07
C GLY A 115 4.04 -13.02 2.75
N THR A 116 3.41 -14.19 2.62
CA THR A 116 2.75 -14.63 1.38
C THR A 116 1.62 -13.72 0.93
N ARG A 117 0.77 -13.24 1.86
CA ARG A 117 -0.37 -12.37 1.53
C ARG A 117 0.09 -11.04 0.95
N ALA A 118 1.06 -10.40 1.60
CA ALA A 118 1.63 -9.13 1.16
C ALA A 118 2.35 -9.27 -0.19
N SER A 119 3.12 -10.35 -0.38
CA SER A 119 3.78 -10.62 -1.65
C SER A 119 2.81 -10.89 -2.79
N LEU A 120 1.70 -11.59 -2.54
CA LEU A 120 0.69 -11.86 -3.56
C LEU A 120 -0.04 -10.57 -3.96
N ALA A 121 -0.42 -9.74 -2.97
CA ALA A 121 -1.03 -8.44 -3.22
C ALA A 121 -0.08 -7.52 -4.03
N PHE A 122 1.21 -7.53 -3.70
CA PHE A 122 2.22 -6.79 -4.46
C PHE A 122 2.35 -7.30 -5.91
N ARG A 123 2.44 -8.62 -6.10
CA ARG A 123 2.47 -9.22 -7.45
C ARG A 123 1.24 -8.83 -8.26
N GLN A 124 0.07 -8.88 -7.66
CA GLN A 124 -1.17 -8.44 -8.29
C GLN A 124 -1.10 -6.96 -8.65
N SER A 125 -0.66 -6.08 -7.75
CA SER A 125 -0.52 -4.64 -8.07
C SER A 125 0.43 -4.37 -9.24
N LEU A 126 1.49 -5.17 -9.39
CA LEU A 126 2.40 -5.08 -10.54
C LEU A 126 1.79 -5.65 -11.81
N ALA A 127 0.94 -6.66 -11.71
CA ALA A 127 0.21 -7.21 -12.86
C ALA A 127 -0.88 -6.25 -13.34
N THR A 128 -1.56 -5.54 -12.43
CA THR A 128 -2.53 -4.47 -12.73
C THR A 128 -1.85 -3.22 -13.29
N GLN A 129 -0.53 -3.11 -13.20
CA GLN A 129 0.23 -2.04 -13.88
C GLN A 129 0.40 -2.25 -15.40
N ARG A 130 -0.20 -3.30 -16.00
CA ARG A 130 -0.24 -3.42 -17.47
C ARG A 130 -1.06 -2.27 -18.06
N GLY A 131 -0.37 -1.39 -18.80
CA GLY A 131 -1.01 -0.26 -19.46
C GLY A 131 -0.01 0.86 -19.74
N LEU A 132 -0.53 1.99 -20.22
CA LEU A 132 0.25 3.19 -20.47
C LEU A 132 0.86 3.71 -19.15
N GLY A 133 2.18 3.88 -19.08
CA GLY A 133 2.86 4.42 -17.89
C GLY A 133 2.81 5.96 -17.82
N PRO A 134 3.00 6.57 -16.63
CA PRO A 134 3.05 8.04 -16.49
C PRO A 134 4.11 8.71 -17.36
N GLU A 135 5.32 8.13 -17.43
CA GLU A 135 6.38 8.67 -18.27
C GLU A 135 6.02 8.60 -19.76
N GLN A 136 5.39 7.50 -20.19
CA GLN A 136 4.94 7.32 -21.57
C GLN A 136 3.83 8.32 -21.92
N LEU A 137 2.89 8.54 -21.01
CA LEU A 137 1.81 9.51 -21.18
C LEU A 137 2.35 10.95 -21.24
N LEU A 138 3.16 11.34 -20.25
CA LEU A 138 3.58 12.73 -20.09
C LEU A 138 4.73 13.12 -21.03
N LEU A 139 5.70 12.23 -21.27
CA LEU A 139 6.88 12.56 -22.05
C LEU A 139 6.82 12.05 -23.49
N GLN A 140 6.04 10.99 -23.77
CA GLN A 140 6.04 10.28 -25.05
C GLN A 140 4.62 10.09 -25.64
N TYR A 141 3.71 11.02 -25.34
CA TYR A 141 2.29 10.95 -25.71
C TYR A 141 2.04 10.55 -27.16
N SER A 142 2.75 11.19 -28.11
CA SER A 142 2.56 10.94 -29.55
C SER A 142 2.86 9.50 -29.98
N LYS A 143 3.75 8.80 -29.25
CA LYS A 143 4.12 7.40 -29.55
C LYS A 143 3.13 6.41 -28.96
N HIS A 144 2.52 6.72 -27.82
CA HIS A 144 1.75 5.76 -27.02
C HIS A 144 0.26 6.07 -26.87
N SER A 145 -0.22 7.21 -27.36
CA SER A 145 -1.63 7.63 -27.22
C SER A 145 -2.66 6.66 -27.79
N LYS A 146 -2.26 5.81 -28.76
CA LYS A 146 -3.14 4.74 -29.28
C LYS A 146 -3.56 3.75 -28.20
N GLN A 147 -2.71 3.50 -27.20
CA GLN A 147 -3.00 2.57 -26.10
C GLN A 147 -4.17 3.04 -25.23
N LEU A 148 -4.46 4.34 -25.21
CA LEU A 148 -5.61 4.90 -24.49
C LEU A 148 -6.96 4.41 -25.03
N LYS A 149 -7.02 3.89 -26.26
CA LYS A 149 -8.26 3.38 -26.87
C LYS A 149 -8.63 1.99 -26.38
N ASP A 150 -7.63 1.23 -25.93
CA ASP A 150 -7.77 -0.17 -25.53
C ASP A 150 -7.89 -0.32 -24.00
N MET A 151 -7.90 0.79 -23.26
CA MET A 151 -7.99 0.81 -21.80
C MET A 151 -9.43 0.69 -21.31
N GLU A 152 -9.63 -0.06 -20.23
CA GLU A 152 -10.92 -0.14 -19.55
C GLU A 152 -11.14 1.07 -18.63
N ILE A 153 -12.39 1.31 -18.22
CA ILE A 153 -12.76 2.44 -17.36
C ILE A 153 -11.93 2.46 -16.06
N GLN A 154 -11.74 1.29 -15.44
CA GLN A 154 -10.99 1.15 -14.19
C GLN A 154 -9.50 1.49 -14.35
N ASP A 155 -8.94 1.30 -15.55
CA ASP A 155 -7.53 1.56 -15.82
C ASP A 155 -7.23 3.07 -15.85
N PHE A 156 -8.21 3.91 -16.22
CA PHE A 156 -8.05 5.37 -16.20
C PHE A 156 -7.91 5.91 -14.78
N ALA A 157 -8.72 5.43 -13.83
CA ALA A 157 -8.60 5.84 -12.43
C ALA A 157 -7.21 5.48 -11.86
N SER A 158 -6.75 4.26 -12.13
CA SER A 158 -5.39 3.80 -11.79
C SER A 158 -4.30 4.62 -12.49
N LEU A 159 -4.48 4.98 -13.77
CA LEU A 159 -3.54 5.84 -14.49
C LEU A 159 -3.45 7.24 -13.89
N ASN A 160 -4.59 7.84 -13.53
CA ASN A 160 -4.65 9.17 -12.90
C ASN A 160 -3.85 9.22 -11.60
N GLU A 161 -4.06 8.25 -10.71
CA GLU A 161 -3.33 8.20 -9.44
C GLU A 161 -1.82 8.02 -9.67
N ARG A 162 -1.42 7.16 -10.61
CA ARG A 162 -0.01 6.94 -10.97
C ARG A 162 0.63 8.20 -11.56
N VAL A 163 -0.10 8.94 -12.39
CA VAL A 163 0.36 10.20 -12.99
C VAL A 163 0.62 11.24 -11.91
N LEU A 164 -0.33 11.44 -11.00
CA LEU A 164 -0.18 12.39 -9.89
C LEU A 164 0.94 11.98 -8.93
N LEU A 165 1.07 10.69 -8.62
CA LEU A 165 2.17 10.18 -7.80
C LEU A 165 3.54 10.42 -8.47
N TRP A 166 3.63 10.21 -9.78
CA TRP A 166 4.86 10.44 -10.54
C TRP A 166 5.24 11.92 -10.61
N LEU A 167 4.26 12.81 -10.75
CA LEU A 167 4.48 14.26 -10.66
C LEU A 167 4.92 14.67 -9.25
N ASN A 168 4.26 14.15 -8.22
CA ASN A 168 4.55 14.49 -6.83
C ASN A 168 5.88 13.92 -6.31
N SER A 169 6.47 12.93 -6.99
CA SER A 169 7.77 12.38 -6.64
C SER A 169 8.95 13.16 -7.24
N GLY A 170 8.68 14.25 -7.97
CA GLY A 170 9.72 15.09 -8.56
C GLY A 170 10.47 14.42 -9.72
N HIS A 171 9.91 13.36 -10.31
CA HIS A 171 10.56 12.62 -11.40
C HIS A 171 10.48 13.32 -12.77
N CYS A 172 9.73 14.43 -12.90
CA CYS A 172 9.64 15.18 -14.14
C CYS A 172 10.88 16.06 -14.34
N PRO A 173 11.68 15.86 -15.41
CA PRO A 173 12.82 16.75 -15.68
C PRO A 173 12.33 18.16 -16.01
N GLU A 174 12.91 19.20 -15.40
CA GLU A 174 12.53 20.61 -15.62
C GLU A 174 12.46 20.98 -17.12
N LYS A 175 13.47 20.55 -17.90
CA LYS A 175 13.53 20.79 -19.35
C LYS A 175 12.37 20.18 -20.15
N LYS A 176 11.64 19.23 -19.57
CA LYS A 176 10.49 18.55 -20.18
C LYS A 176 9.17 18.91 -19.50
N ALA A 177 9.16 19.77 -18.49
CA ALA A 177 7.98 20.14 -17.71
C ALA A 177 6.86 20.68 -18.61
N ASP A 178 7.17 21.64 -19.48
CA ASP A 178 6.17 22.23 -20.39
C ASP A 178 5.59 21.21 -21.37
N ASN A 179 6.41 20.28 -21.86
CA ASN A 179 5.94 19.20 -22.72
C ASN A 179 5.04 18.23 -21.94
N ALA A 180 5.39 17.92 -20.69
CA ALA A 180 4.57 17.09 -19.81
C ALA A 180 3.21 17.74 -19.52
N ARG A 181 3.15 19.05 -19.25
CA ARG A 181 1.89 19.79 -19.07
C ARG A 181 1.02 19.77 -20.33
N LYS A 182 1.61 20.05 -21.50
CA LYS A 182 0.92 19.97 -22.80
C LYS A 182 0.36 18.58 -23.08
N ASN A 183 1.09 17.52 -22.71
CA ASN A 183 0.64 16.15 -22.93
C ASN A 183 -0.41 15.71 -21.89
N LEU A 184 -0.31 16.19 -20.64
CA LEU A 184 -1.35 16.02 -19.63
C LEU A 184 -2.66 16.67 -20.09
N LEU A 185 -2.60 17.89 -20.64
CA LEU A 185 -3.78 18.56 -21.18
C LEU A 185 -4.40 17.76 -22.34
N LYS A 186 -3.59 17.26 -23.28
CA LYS A 186 -4.07 16.39 -24.37
C LYS A 186 -4.75 15.13 -23.84
N TYR A 187 -4.25 14.56 -22.75
CA TYR A 187 -4.84 13.41 -22.10
C TYR A 187 -6.21 13.73 -21.48
N LEU A 188 -6.32 14.83 -20.75
CA LEU A 188 -7.60 15.26 -20.17
C LEU A 188 -8.64 15.60 -21.26
N GLN A 189 -8.21 16.27 -22.32
CA GLN A 189 -9.05 16.51 -23.51
C GLN A 189 -9.46 15.21 -24.21
N TYR A 190 -8.58 14.19 -24.22
CA TYR A 190 -8.93 12.87 -24.73
C TYR A 190 -10.03 12.22 -23.88
N LEU A 191 -9.91 12.25 -22.54
CA LEU A 191 -10.94 11.73 -21.64
C LEU A 191 -12.29 12.43 -21.86
N GLN A 192 -12.27 13.76 -22.05
CA GLN A 192 -13.47 14.54 -22.31
C GLN A 192 -14.13 14.12 -23.63
N LYS A 193 -13.36 13.99 -24.71
CA LYS A 193 -13.84 13.52 -26.02
C LYS A 193 -14.34 12.07 -25.99
N ALA A 194 -13.70 11.21 -25.19
CA ALA A 194 -14.08 9.82 -25.00
C ALA A 194 -15.26 9.64 -24.02
N LYS A 195 -15.84 10.74 -23.52
CA LYS A 195 -16.94 10.76 -22.53
C LYS A 195 -16.62 10.01 -21.23
N GLN A 196 -15.35 9.94 -20.86
CA GLN A 196 -14.87 9.30 -19.62
C GLN A 196 -14.99 10.28 -18.44
N GLN A 197 -16.23 10.69 -18.14
CA GLN A 197 -16.51 11.73 -17.13
C GLN A 197 -16.03 11.31 -15.73
N GLU A 198 -16.24 10.05 -15.35
CA GLU A 198 -15.79 9.51 -14.06
C GLU A 198 -14.27 9.62 -13.89
N ALA A 199 -13.50 9.39 -14.96
CA ALA A 199 -12.04 9.51 -14.91
C ALA A 199 -11.59 10.96 -14.68
N ILE A 200 -12.27 11.94 -15.29
CA ILE A 200 -11.95 13.36 -15.10
C ILE A 200 -12.33 13.80 -13.68
N ALA A 201 -13.52 13.45 -13.20
CA ALA A 201 -13.94 13.72 -11.82
C ALA A 201 -12.99 13.10 -10.78
N HIS A 202 -12.56 11.85 -11.01
CA HIS A 202 -11.56 11.20 -10.19
C HIS A 202 -10.22 11.96 -10.22
N PHE A 203 -9.77 12.41 -11.39
CA PHE A 203 -8.54 13.22 -11.49
C PHE A 203 -8.67 14.54 -10.72
N SER A 204 -9.74 15.30 -10.94
CA SER A 204 -9.98 16.59 -10.29
C SER A 204 -10.05 16.48 -8.78
N SER A 205 -10.75 15.46 -8.25
CA SER A 205 -10.80 15.21 -6.81
C SER A 205 -9.42 14.85 -6.24
N LEU A 206 -8.64 14.01 -6.93
CA LEU A 206 -7.30 13.62 -6.48
C LEU A 206 -6.33 14.80 -6.40
N VAL A 207 -6.37 15.73 -7.37
CA VAL A 207 -5.47 16.90 -7.41
C VAL A 207 -5.67 17.81 -6.19
N GLN A 208 -6.87 17.84 -5.61
CA GLN A 208 -7.19 18.63 -4.42
C GLN A 208 -6.73 17.99 -3.11
N VAL A 209 -6.39 16.69 -3.12
CA VAL A 209 -5.95 15.99 -1.91
C VAL A 209 -4.57 16.51 -1.48
N PRO A 210 -4.36 16.90 -0.20
CA PRO A 210 -3.09 17.47 0.27
C PRO A 210 -1.85 16.60 0.00
N LYS A 211 -2.02 15.28 -0.14
CA LYS A 211 -0.98 14.32 -0.52
C LYS A 211 -0.32 14.64 -1.87
N PHE A 212 -1.03 15.33 -2.77
CA PHE A 212 -0.60 15.62 -4.13
C PHE A 212 -0.27 17.12 -4.35
N SER A 213 0.14 17.83 -3.29
CA SER A 213 0.42 19.28 -3.34
C SER A 213 1.45 19.68 -4.41
N ASP A 214 2.50 18.88 -4.61
CA ASP A 214 3.56 19.19 -5.58
C ASP A 214 3.05 18.96 -7.00
N ALA A 215 2.21 17.93 -7.21
CA ALA A 215 1.54 17.71 -8.47
C ALA A 215 0.55 18.85 -8.80
N MET A 216 -0.19 19.36 -7.80
CA MET A 216 -1.05 20.53 -7.98
C MET A 216 -0.24 21.78 -8.33
N GLY A 217 0.89 22.03 -7.64
CA GLY A 217 1.81 23.11 -8.00
C GLY A 217 2.30 23.00 -9.44
N PHE A 218 2.67 21.80 -9.88
CA PHE A 218 3.08 21.53 -11.25
C PHE A 218 1.98 21.83 -12.28
N ILE A 219 0.71 21.52 -11.97
CA ILE A 219 -0.45 21.80 -12.81
C ILE A 219 -0.74 23.31 -12.83
N ALA A 220 -0.67 23.98 -11.68
CA ALA A 220 -0.95 25.41 -11.52
C ALA A 220 -0.02 26.32 -12.33
N GLU A 221 1.18 25.85 -12.68
CA GLU A 221 2.09 26.57 -13.57
C GLU A 221 1.62 26.61 -15.05
N SER A 222 0.52 25.94 -15.41
CA SER A 222 -0.07 25.97 -16.75
C SER A 222 -1.50 26.49 -16.71
N MET A 223 -1.71 27.71 -17.23
CA MET A 223 -3.04 28.31 -17.36
C MET A 223 -4.03 27.38 -18.06
N ASP A 224 -3.65 26.79 -19.20
CA ASP A 224 -4.52 25.89 -19.96
C ASP A 224 -5.06 24.69 -19.13
N LEU A 225 -4.28 24.19 -18.16
CA LEU A 225 -4.68 23.06 -17.33
C LEU A 225 -5.61 23.51 -16.20
N ILE A 226 -5.34 24.68 -15.62
CA ILE A 226 -6.20 25.28 -14.60
C ILE A 226 -7.55 25.69 -15.20
N ASP A 227 -7.54 26.29 -16.38
CA ASP A 227 -8.76 26.67 -17.09
C ASP A 227 -9.60 25.41 -17.39
N PHE A 228 -8.99 24.35 -17.93
CA PHE A 228 -9.69 23.09 -18.17
C PHE A 228 -10.31 22.49 -16.90
N LEU A 229 -9.57 22.46 -15.78
CA LEU A 229 -10.08 21.90 -14.52
C LEU A 229 -11.17 22.78 -13.91
N SER A 230 -11.05 24.10 -14.02
CA SER A 230 -12.03 25.05 -13.50
C SER A 230 -13.34 24.98 -14.29
N GLU A 231 -13.27 25.02 -15.63
CA GLU A 231 -14.43 24.84 -16.51
C GLU A 231 -15.15 23.51 -16.23
N TYR A 232 -14.39 22.46 -15.96
CA TYR A 232 -14.96 21.15 -15.63
C TYR A 232 -15.69 21.14 -14.28
N LEU A 233 -15.12 21.77 -13.25
CA LEU A 233 -15.73 21.85 -11.93
C LEU A 233 -17.01 22.72 -11.96
N GLU A 234 -16.97 23.86 -12.65
CA GLU A 234 -18.15 24.72 -12.85
C GLU A 234 -19.28 23.99 -13.57
N ALA A 235 -18.96 23.10 -14.53
CA ALA A 235 -19.95 22.32 -15.26
C ALA A 235 -20.62 21.21 -14.42
N ILE A 236 -20.06 20.83 -13.26
CA ILE A 236 -20.62 19.81 -12.36
C ILE A 236 -21.49 20.43 -11.25
N GLU A 237 -21.27 21.70 -10.90
CA GLU A 237 -22.05 22.42 -9.89
C GLU A 237 -23.45 22.87 -10.38
N VAL A 238 -23.87 22.48 -11.59
CA VAL A 238 -25.18 22.77 -12.20
C VAL A 238 -26.10 21.55 -12.22
#